data_AF-A0A3N9XFW7-F1
#
_entry.id   AF-A0A3N9XFW7-F1
#
_cell.length_a   1.000
_cell.length_b   1.000
_cell.length_c   1.000
_cell.angle_alpha   90.00
_cell.angle_beta   90.00
_cell.angle_gamma   90.00
#
_symmetry.space_group_name_H-M   'P 1'
#
loop_
_entity.id
_entity.type
_entity.pdbx_description
1 polymer ?
#
loop_
_entity_poly.entity_id
_entity_poly.type
_entity_poly.pdbx_seq_one_letter_code
_entity_poly.pdbx_strand_id
1 'polypeptide(L)'
;MTVLSPPRPPAIERALRDARTWCAGHTIDDRPALVHALRVTVTIGQHVPAPAQDVIVAALLHDAPEFAPTERDVYQTLTVGYGTEVARIIAALQAEHRALDEPDPPIRVDDQPVLLASTADKIVALTSLLRRAQSTGNVPAFFDRRPVLCGLLPHFRGFQRAAHPRLPGSMSAHLDAALTPIERATAYSQRVGAR
;
A
#
# COMPACT_ATOMS: atom_id res chain seq x y z
N MET A 1 -15.01 11.89 -10.75
CA MET A 1 -14.77 12.39 -9.38
C MET A 1 -14.17 11.26 -8.56
N THR A 2 -13.26 11.55 -7.63
CA THR A 2 -12.65 10.58 -6.72
C THR A 2 -13.22 10.73 -5.32
N VAL A 3 -12.95 9.76 -4.43
CA VAL A 3 -13.30 9.85 -2.99
C VAL A 3 -12.68 11.03 -2.25
N LEU A 4 -11.73 11.74 -2.88
CA LEU A 4 -11.09 12.96 -2.36
C LEU A 4 -11.60 14.23 -3.05
N SER A 5 -12.62 14.15 -3.91
CA SER A 5 -13.22 15.32 -4.55
C SER A 5 -14.09 16.10 -3.55
N PRO A 6 -14.05 17.45 -3.54
CA PRO A 6 -14.96 18.25 -2.73
C PRO A 6 -16.44 18.07 -3.13
N PRO A 7 -17.39 18.27 -2.19
CA PRO A 7 -17.19 18.53 -0.77
C PRO A 7 -16.72 17.27 -0.02
N ARG A 8 -15.70 17.42 0.83
CA ARG A 8 -15.12 16.31 1.61
C ARG A 8 -15.64 16.31 3.05
N PRO A 9 -15.83 15.15 3.66
CA PRO A 9 -16.07 15.04 5.10
C PRO A 9 -14.94 15.70 5.93
N PRO A 10 -15.26 16.32 7.09
CA PRO A 10 -14.27 17.03 7.91
C PRO A 10 -13.06 16.17 8.35
N ALA A 11 -13.29 14.88 8.63
CA ALA A 11 -12.22 13.96 9.02
C ALA A 11 -11.20 13.76 7.89
N ILE A 12 -11.67 13.69 6.63
CA ILE A 12 -10.81 13.54 5.44
C ILE A 12 -10.04 14.85 5.17
N GLU A 13 -10.67 16.02 5.33
CA GLU A 13 -9.97 17.31 5.24
C GLU A 13 -8.84 17.41 6.28
N ARG A 14 -9.11 17.01 7.52
CA ARG A 14 -8.10 16.98 8.59
C ARG A 14 -7.00 15.98 8.27
N ALA A 15 -7.33 14.76 7.83
CA ALA A 15 -6.36 13.73 7.44
C ALA A 15 -5.45 14.20 6.30
N LEU A 16 -5.99 14.89 5.29
CA LEU A 16 -5.20 15.45 4.21
C LEU A 16 -4.21 16.53 4.67
N ARG A 17 -4.61 17.35 5.64
CA ARG A 17 -3.73 18.36 6.23
C ARG A 17 -2.59 17.69 6.99
N ASP A 18 -2.91 16.74 7.85
CA ASP A 18 -1.92 16.05 8.68
C ASP A 18 -0.99 15.20 7.80
N ALA A 19 -1.52 14.48 6.79
CA ALA A 19 -0.72 13.76 5.79
C ALA A 19 0.24 14.70 5.04
N ARG A 20 -0.21 15.90 4.64
CA ARG A 20 0.66 16.89 3.98
C ARG A 20 1.81 17.31 4.87
N THR A 21 1.54 17.54 6.16
CA THR A 21 2.56 17.94 7.12
C THR A 21 3.52 16.80 7.43
N TRP A 22 3.02 15.61 7.74
CA TRP A 22 3.85 14.47 8.14
C TRP A 22 4.65 13.91 6.96
N CYS A 23 4.10 13.86 5.75
CA CYS A 23 4.84 13.41 4.57
C CYS A 23 5.81 14.45 4.00
N ALA A 24 5.90 15.67 4.56
CA ALA A 24 6.72 16.74 3.99
C ALA A 24 8.21 16.39 4.03
N GLY A 25 8.86 16.39 2.87
CA GLY A 25 10.29 16.02 2.75
C GLY A 25 10.56 14.51 2.72
N HIS A 26 9.56 13.67 2.94
CA HIS A 26 9.68 12.22 2.86
C HIS A 26 9.42 11.68 1.45
N THR A 27 10.08 10.57 1.12
CA THR A 27 9.92 9.89 -0.16
C THR A 27 9.65 8.41 0.03
N ILE A 28 8.80 7.86 -0.84
CA ILE A 28 8.58 6.42 -1.03
C ILE A 28 8.87 6.14 -2.50
N ASP A 29 9.75 5.18 -2.78
CA ASP A 29 10.11 4.78 -4.15
C ASP A 29 10.57 5.97 -5.03
N ASP A 30 11.40 6.85 -4.47
CA ASP A 30 11.90 8.09 -5.09
C ASP A 30 10.81 9.11 -5.48
N ARG A 31 9.62 9.03 -4.87
CA ARG A 31 8.51 9.97 -5.08
C ARG A 31 8.04 10.56 -3.75
N PRO A 32 7.42 11.75 -3.75
CA PRO A 32 6.90 12.33 -2.53
C PRO A 32 5.90 11.39 -1.83
N ALA A 33 6.09 11.11 -0.55
CA ALA A 33 5.27 10.18 0.23
C ALA A 33 3.77 10.56 0.20
N LEU A 34 3.45 11.85 0.21
CA LEU A 34 2.06 12.32 0.09
C LEU A 34 1.37 11.79 -1.19
N VAL A 35 2.10 11.70 -2.30
CA VAL A 35 1.54 11.19 -3.57
C VAL A 35 1.19 9.71 -3.46
N HIS A 36 1.95 8.94 -2.69
CA HIS A 36 1.66 7.53 -2.40
C HIS A 36 0.35 7.39 -1.64
N ALA A 37 0.24 8.02 -0.47
CA ALA A 37 -0.97 7.99 0.37
C ALA A 37 -2.24 8.45 -0.38
N LEU A 38 -2.14 9.51 -1.19
CA LEU A 38 -3.25 9.97 -2.03
C LEU A 38 -3.67 8.93 -3.06
N ARG A 39 -2.70 8.26 -3.71
CA ARG A 39 -2.99 7.22 -4.69
C ARG A 39 -3.62 6.00 -4.06
N VAL A 40 -3.15 5.54 -2.91
CA VAL A 40 -3.74 4.42 -2.17
C VAL A 40 -5.21 4.70 -1.89
N THR A 41 -5.50 5.90 -1.40
CA THR A 41 -6.86 6.33 -1.08
C THR A 41 -7.76 6.39 -2.33
N VAL A 42 -7.24 6.93 -3.44
CA VAL A 42 -7.97 6.96 -4.72
C VAL A 42 -8.21 5.55 -5.24
N THR A 43 -7.25 4.64 -5.12
CA THR A 43 -7.40 3.24 -5.54
C THR A 43 -8.52 2.54 -4.77
N ILE A 44 -8.66 2.76 -3.47
CA ILE A 44 -9.80 2.22 -2.71
C ILE A 44 -11.12 2.73 -3.31
N GLY A 45 -11.23 4.03 -3.56
CA GLY A 45 -12.43 4.66 -4.13
C GLY A 45 -12.76 4.24 -5.57
N GLN A 46 -11.79 3.75 -6.33
CA GLN A 46 -12.00 3.21 -7.67
C GLN A 46 -12.66 1.82 -7.65
N HIS A 47 -12.45 1.06 -6.58
CA HIS A 47 -12.87 -0.33 -6.50
C HIS A 47 -14.01 -0.59 -5.52
N VAL A 48 -14.17 0.26 -4.50
CA VAL A 48 -15.19 0.13 -3.46
C VAL A 48 -16.18 1.27 -3.62
N PRO A 49 -17.44 0.99 -4.00
CA PRO A 49 -18.50 2.01 -3.96
C PRO A 49 -18.72 2.47 -2.53
N ALA A 50 -18.69 3.78 -2.29
CA ALA A 50 -18.91 4.39 -0.97
C ALA A 50 -18.08 3.74 0.18
N PRO A 51 -16.73 3.79 0.10
CA PRO A 51 -15.88 3.19 1.12
C PRO A 51 -16.10 3.87 2.47
N ALA A 52 -15.99 3.10 3.56
CA ALA A 52 -16.12 3.63 4.91
C ALA A 52 -15.09 4.76 5.15
N GLN A 53 -15.54 5.83 5.82
CA GLN A 53 -14.70 7.00 6.07
C GLN A 53 -13.40 6.63 6.81
N ASP A 54 -13.47 5.72 7.77
CA ASP A 54 -12.32 5.30 8.58
C ASP A 54 -11.26 4.60 7.72
N VAL A 55 -11.67 3.83 6.71
CA VAL A 55 -10.75 3.20 5.75
C VAL A 55 -10.04 4.24 4.89
N ILE A 56 -10.76 5.28 4.45
CA ILE A 56 -10.19 6.38 3.65
C ILE A 56 -9.22 7.22 4.47
N VAL A 57 -9.58 7.53 5.72
CA VAL A 57 -8.69 8.26 6.64
C VAL A 57 -7.47 7.42 6.99
N ALA A 58 -7.65 6.14 7.30
CA ALA A 58 -6.54 5.23 7.58
C ALA A 58 -5.60 5.09 6.38
N ALA A 59 -6.13 4.96 5.16
CA ALA A 59 -5.32 4.90 3.94
C ALA A 59 -4.52 6.20 3.68
N LEU A 60 -5.08 7.38 3.99
CA LEU A 60 -4.36 8.66 3.88
C LEU A 60 -3.21 8.77 4.88
N LEU A 61 -3.33 8.12 6.03
CA LEU A 61 -2.42 8.24 7.17
C LEU A 61 -1.65 6.95 7.46
N HIS A 62 -1.69 5.95 6.57
CA HIS A 62 -1.14 4.63 6.86
C HIS A 62 0.38 4.65 7.10
N ASP A 63 1.09 5.58 6.45
CA ASP A 63 2.53 5.79 6.66
C ASP A 63 2.86 6.72 7.84
N ALA A 64 1.85 7.22 8.57
CA ALA A 64 2.07 8.11 9.72
C ALA A 64 3.01 7.51 10.78
N PRO A 65 2.98 6.20 11.10
CA PRO A 65 3.93 5.63 12.04
C PRO A 65 5.40 5.72 11.61
N GLU A 66 5.67 5.96 10.32
CA GLU A 66 7.02 6.17 9.79
C GLU A 66 7.38 7.68 9.67
N PHE A 67 6.41 8.53 9.32
CA PHE A 67 6.69 9.93 8.96
C PHE A 67 6.18 10.98 9.95
N ALA A 68 5.31 10.62 10.89
CA ALA A 68 4.85 11.58 11.90
C ALA A 68 6.01 11.97 12.85
N PRO A 69 6.01 13.22 13.37
CA PRO A 69 7.02 13.66 14.34
C PRO A 69 7.11 12.73 15.55
N THR A 70 8.34 12.37 15.95
CA THR A 70 8.63 11.33 16.95
C THR A 70 8.36 11.78 18.38
N GLU A 71 8.11 13.07 18.62
CA GLU A 71 7.91 13.61 19.97
C GLU A 71 6.53 13.23 20.57
N ARG A 72 5.65 12.56 19.80
CA ARG A 72 4.31 12.17 20.25
C ARG A 72 4.06 10.70 19.99
N ASP A 73 3.29 10.08 20.87
CA ASP A 73 2.67 8.80 20.58
C ASP A 73 1.73 8.97 19.38
N VAL A 74 2.15 8.43 18.23
CA VAL A 74 1.42 8.52 16.97
C VAL A 74 0.05 7.84 17.07
N TYR A 75 -0.06 6.72 17.79
CA TYR A 75 -1.32 5.99 17.94
C TYR A 75 -2.29 6.68 18.89
N GLN A 76 -1.78 7.32 19.94
CA GLN A 76 -2.59 8.23 20.76
C GLN A 76 -3.11 9.40 19.93
N THR A 77 -2.25 10.02 19.12
CA THR A 77 -2.62 11.14 18.23
C THR A 77 -3.68 10.73 17.22
N LEU A 78 -3.53 9.55 16.60
CA LEU A 78 -4.49 8.99 15.67
C LEU A 78 -5.83 8.69 16.36
N THR A 79 -5.79 8.07 17.55
CA THR A 79 -7.00 7.73 18.32
C THR A 79 -7.79 8.97 18.71
N VAL A 80 -7.14 9.98 19.29
CA VAL A 80 -7.78 11.23 19.72
C VAL A 80 -8.30 12.02 18.52
N GLY A 81 -7.55 12.01 17.42
CA GLY A 81 -7.85 12.83 16.26
C GLY A 81 -8.87 12.24 15.28
N TYR A 82 -8.93 10.92 15.16
CA TYR A 82 -9.66 10.23 14.09
C TYR A 82 -10.46 9.02 14.58
N GLY A 83 -10.35 8.65 15.86
CA GLY A 83 -11.04 7.50 16.44
C GLY A 83 -10.19 6.25 16.51
N THR A 84 -10.62 5.32 17.36
CA THR A 84 -9.93 4.05 17.64
C THR A 84 -9.83 3.15 16.41
N GLU A 85 -10.84 3.15 15.54
CA GLU A 85 -10.87 2.29 14.35
C GLU A 85 -9.78 2.69 13.35
N VAL A 86 -9.57 3.99 13.11
CA VAL A 86 -8.48 4.49 12.26
C VAL A 86 -7.12 4.07 12.81
N ALA A 87 -6.90 4.26 14.12
CA ALA A 87 -5.66 3.86 14.77
C ALA A 87 -5.42 2.34 14.69
N ARG A 88 -6.48 1.53 14.85
CA ARG A 88 -6.44 0.05 14.74
C ARG A 88 -6.05 -0.39 13.32
N ILE A 89 -6.68 0.19 12.29
CA ILE A 89 -6.36 -0.13 10.90
C ILE A 89 -4.89 0.20 10.61
N ILE A 90 -4.42 1.39 10.98
CA ILE A 90 -3.03 1.81 10.76
C ILE A 90 -2.05 0.90 11.51
N ALA A 91 -2.36 0.52 12.75
CA ALA A 91 -1.53 -0.40 13.52
C ALA A 91 -1.42 -1.78 12.85
N ALA A 92 -2.52 -2.28 12.30
CA ALA A 92 -2.51 -3.55 11.57
C ALA A 92 -1.69 -3.46 10.27
N LEU A 93 -1.76 -2.35 9.53
CA LEU A 93 -0.94 -2.11 8.35
C LEU A 93 0.55 -2.01 8.69
N GLN A 94 0.91 -1.30 9.76
CA GLN A 94 2.30 -1.23 10.21
C GLN A 94 2.81 -2.61 10.66
N ALA A 95 1.99 -3.40 11.36
CA ALA A 95 2.35 -4.75 11.75
C ALA A 95 2.57 -5.66 10.53
N GLU A 96 1.79 -5.48 9.47
CA GLU A 96 1.98 -6.18 8.21
C GLU A 96 3.28 -5.77 7.53
N HIS A 97 3.57 -4.47 7.41
CA HIS A 97 4.83 -3.99 6.81
C HIS A 97 6.05 -4.52 7.56
N ARG A 98 6.05 -4.49 8.89
CA ARG A 98 7.12 -5.06 9.71
C ARG A 98 7.28 -6.57 9.52
N ALA A 99 6.17 -7.29 9.34
CA ALA A 99 6.24 -8.73 9.13
C ALA A 99 6.90 -9.10 7.80
N LEU A 100 6.93 -8.22 6.81
CA LEU A 100 7.61 -8.47 5.53
C LEU A 100 9.14 -8.58 5.67
N ASP A 101 9.70 -8.11 6.79
CA ASP A 101 11.12 -8.29 7.12
C ASP A 101 11.43 -9.65 7.76
N GLU A 102 10.40 -10.41 8.16
CA GLU A 102 10.54 -11.72 8.80
C GLU A 102 10.46 -12.87 7.77
N PRO A 103 11.07 -14.04 8.08
CA PRO A 103 10.84 -15.26 7.31
C PRO A 103 9.36 -15.67 7.33
N ASP A 104 8.81 -16.01 6.17
CA ASP A 104 7.44 -16.49 6.00
C ASP A 104 6.35 -15.62 6.67
N PRO A 105 6.17 -14.35 6.23
CA PRO A 105 5.21 -13.44 6.85
C PRO A 105 3.78 -13.99 6.82
N PRO A 106 3.01 -13.86 7.91
CA PRO A 106 1.64 -14.35 7.96
C PRO A 106 0.74 -13.58 7.00
N ILE A 107 -0.07 -14.30 6.22
CA ILE A 107 -1.10 -13.71 5.37
C ILE A 107 -2.40 -13.61 6.18
N ARG A 108 -2.82 -12.38 6.50
CA ARG A 108 -4.06 -12.09 7.23
C ARG A 108 -5.06 -11.43 6.30
N VAL A 109 -6.24 -12.02 6.16
CA VAL A 109 -7.29 -11.56 5.22
C VAL A 109 -8.67 -11.45 5.87
N ASP A 110 -8.77 -11.64 7.18
CA ASP A 110 -10.06 -11.73 7.88
C ASP A 110 -10.61 -10.36 8.31
N ASP A 111 -9.79 -9.31 8.28
CA ASP A 111 -10.17 -7.94 8.65
C ASP A 111 -10.43 -7.10 7.40
N GLN A 112 -11.70 -6.91 7.04
CA GLN A 112 -12.08 -6.28 5.78
C GLN A 112 -11.54 -4.83 5.61
N PRO A 113 -11.64 -3.93 6.61
CA PRO A 113 -11.02 -2.60 6.53
C PRO A 113 -9.51 -2.64 6.23
N VAL A 114 -8.77 -3.49 6.94
CA VAL A 114 -7.31 -3.63 6.75
C VAL A 114 -7.00 -4.25 5.39
N LEU A 115 -7.76 -5.26 4.99
CA LEU A 115 -7.59 -5.95 3.71
C LEU A 115 -7.72 -4.99 2.52
N LEU A 116 -8.71 -4.08 2.56
CA LEU A 116 -8.90 -3.06 1.53
C LEU A 116 -7.73 -2.08 1.46
N ALA A 117 -7.30 -1.55 2.61
CA ALA A 117 -6.19 -0.59 2.65
C ALA A 117 -4.86 -1.23 2.23
N SER A 118 -4.55 -2.41 2.76
CA SER A 118 -3.33 -3.18 2.44
C SER A 118 -3.27 -3.57 0.97
N THR A 119 -4.39 -3.99 0.39
CA THR A 119 -4.46 -4.33 -1.03
C THR A 119 -4.24 -3.09 -1.91
N ALA A 120 -4.84 -1.95 -1.56
CA ALA A 120 -4.65 -0.71 -2.32
C ALA A 120 -3.20 -0.22 -2.25
N ASP A 121 -2.58 -0.29 -1.06
CA ASP A 121 -1.15 0.02 -0.87
C ASP A 121 -0.27 -0.82 -1.80
N LYS A 122 -0.45 -2.14 -1.80
CA LYS A 122 0.27 -3.06 -2.69
C LYS A 122 0.07 -2.76 -4.16
N ILE A 123 -1.17 -2.49 -4.59
CA ILE A 123 -1.46 -2.10 -5.97
C ILE A 123 -0.64 -0.88 -6.36
N VAL A 124 -0.62 0.15 -5.52
CA VAL A 124 0.09 1.41 -5.80
C VAL A 124 1.60 1.20 -5.82
N ALA A 125 2.14 0.51 -4.81
CA ALA A 125 3.57 0.21 -4.71
C ALA A 125 4.07 -0.62 -5.91
N LEU A 126 3.42 -1.76 -6.19
CA LEU A 126 3.82 -2.66 -7.29
C LEU A 126 3.67 -1.99 -8.66
N THR A 127 2.59 -1.22 -8.87
CA THR A 127 2.41 -0.46 -10.12
C THR A 127 3.48 0.64 -10.26
N SER A 128 3.88 1.28 -9.15
CA SER A 128 4.96 2.27 -9.15
C SER A 128 6.29 1.64 -9.53
N LEU A 129 6.62 0.47 -8.95
CA LEU A 129 7.82 -0.30 -9.24
C LEU A 129 7.86 -0.76 -10.71
N LEU A 130 6.75 -1.31 -11.21
CA LEU A 130 6.66 -1.74 -12.61
C LEU A 130 6.90 -0.58 -13.57
N ARG A 131 6.29 0.59 -13.31
CA ARG A 131 6.48 1.80 -14.13
C ARG A 131 7.95 2.27 -14.12
N ARG A 132 8.62 2.20 -12.97
CA ARG A 132 10.05 2.54 -12.84
C ARG A 132 10.91 1.55 -13.62
N ALA A 133 10.64 0.24 -13.48
CA ALA A 133 11.34 -0.80 -14.23
C ALA A 133 11.21 -0.55 -15.74
N GLN A 134 10.00 -0.24 -16.22
CA GLN A 134 9.75 0.09 -17.63
C GLN A 134 10.54 1.32 -18.09
N SER A 135 10.62 2.37 -17.25
CA SER A 135 11.37 3.59 -17.60
C SER A 135 12.88 3.39 -17.73
N THR A 136 13.42 2.29 -17.18
CA THR A 136 14.85 1.96 -17.35
C THR A 136 15.19 1.34 -18.70
N GLY A 137 14.19 0.89 -19.47
CA GLY A 137 14.40 0.13 -20.71
C GLY A 137 14.90 -1.31 -20.52
N ASN A 138 15.26 -1.73 -19.29
CA ASN A 138 15.68 -3.09 -18.97
C ASN A 138 15.03 -3.56 -17.66
N VAL A 139 13.79 -4.05 -17.79
CA VAL A 139 12.95 -4.50 -16.67
C VAL A 139 13.60 -5.65 -15.87
N PRO A 140 14.18 -6.70 -16.47
CA PRO A 140 14.87 -7.76 -15.72
C PRO A 140 16.02 -7.21 -14.86
N ALA A 141 16.93 -6.41 -15.45
CA ALA A 141 18.06 -5.86 -14.70
C ALA A 141 17.64 -4.90 -13.58
N PHE A 142 16.49 -4.23 -13.71
CA PHE A 142 15.92 -3.43 -12.63
C PHE A 142 15.55 -4.29 -11.41
N PHE A 143 14.95 -5.47 -11.63
CA PHE A 143 14.56 -6.36 -10.53
C PHE A 143 15.71 -7.20 -9.99
N ASP A 144 16.72 -7.54 -10.79
CA ASP A 144 17.93 -8.25 -10.32
C ASP A 144 18.66 -7.50 -9.20
N ARG A 145 18.60 -6.17 -9.23
CA ARG A 145 19.18 -5.30 -8.19
C ARG A 145 18.31 -5.21 -6.92
N ARG A 146 17.19 -5.93 -6.86
CA ARG A 146 16.20 -5.90 -5.77
C ARG A 146 15.85 -7.32 -5.30
N PRO A 147 16.83 -8.09 -4.79
CA PRO A 147 16.63 -9.48 -4.41
C PRO A 147 15.60 -9.66 -3.28
N VAL A 148 15.54 -8.73 -2.32
CA VAL A 148 14.55 -8.76 -1.22
C VAL A 148 13.13 -8.68 -1.76
N LEU A 149 12.85 -7.71 -2.64
CA LEU A 149 11.55 -7.60 -3.30
C LEU A 149 11.20 -8.86 -4.09
N CYS A 150 12.16 -9.44 -4.82
CA CYS A 150 11.95 -10.66 -5.57
C CYS A 150 11.62 -11.85 -4.64
N GLY A 151 12.25 -11.92 -3.48
CA GLY A 151 11.97 -12.91 -2.43
C GLY A 151 10.55 -12.81 -1.86
N LEU A 152 9.93 -11.62 -1.89
CA LEU A 152 8.56 -11.39 -1.40
C LEU A 152 7.46 -11.68 -2.44
N LEU A 153 7.80 -11.90 -3.71
CA LEU A 153 6.79 -12.15 -4.75
C LEU A 153 5.90 -13.39 -4.46
N PRO A 154 6.44 -14.53 -3.98
CA PRO A 154 5.59 -15.65 -3.56
C PRO A 154 4.62 -15.28 -2.44
N HIS A 155 5.05 -14.45 -1.48
CA HIS A 155 4.19 -13.96 -0.41
C HIS A 155 3.06 -13.08 -0.97
N PHE A 156 3.37 -12.09 -1.83
CA PHE A 156 2.34 -11.24 -2.42
C PHE A 156 1.35 -12.02 -3.30
N ARG A 157 1.82 -13.06 -3.99
CA ARG A 157 0.95 -13.96 -4.75
C ARG A 157 0.06 -14.80 -3.83
N GLY A 158 0.60 -15.29 -2.72
CA GLY A 158 -0.17 -15.96 -1.66
C GLY A 158 -1.25 -15.05 -1.08
N PHE A 159 -0.88 -13.81 -0.74
CA PHE A 159 -1.80 -12.78 -0.27
C PHE A 159 -2.92 -12.54 -1.29
N GLN A 160 -2.58 -12.31 -2.56
CA GLN A 160 -3.58 -12.05 -3.62
C GLN A 160 -4.59 -13.20 -3.74
N ARG A 161 -4.13 -14.46 -3.68
CA ARG A 161 -5.01 -15.65 -3.72
C ARG A 161 -5.92 -15.75 -2.49
N ALA A 162 -5.38 -15.51 -1.31
CA ALA A 162 -6.13 -15.55 -0.06
C ALA A 162 -7.15 -14.40 0.07
N ALA A 163 -6.81 -13.24 -0.48
CA ALA A 163 -7.63 -12.03 -0.47
C ALA A 163 -8.75 -12.06 -1.52
N HIS A 164 -8.52 -12.71 -2.67
CA HIS A 164 -9.46 -12.79 -3.80
C HIS A 164 -10.94 -13.02 -3.40
N PRO A 165 -11.31 -14.02 -2.57
CA PRO A 165 -12.71 -14.26 -2.22
C PRO A 165 -13.36 -13.18 -1.35
N ARG A 166 -12.57 -12.26 -0.78
CA ARG A 166 -13.03 -11.23 0.18
C ARG A 166 -12.94 -9.81 -0.39
N LEU A 167 -12.36 -9.63 -1.57
CA LEU A 167 -12.19 -8.34 -2.23
C LEU A 167 -13.24 -8.11 -3.32
N PRO A 168 -13.52 -6.84 -3.68
CA PRO A 168 -14.15 -6.54 -4.96
C PRO A 168 -13.35 -7.18 -6.10
N GLY A 169 -14.02 -7.87 -7.02
CA GLY A 169 -13.34 -8.59 -8.11
C GLY A 169 -12.42 -7.69 -8.95
N SER A 170 -12.80 -6.42 -9.17
CA SER A 170 -11.97 -5.44 -9.88
C SER A 170 -10.68 -5.08 -9.14
N MET A 171 -10.69 -5.06 -7.81
CA MET A 171 -9.52 -4.78 -6.97
C MET A 171 -8.54 -5.95 -6.99
N SER A 172 -9.06 -7.17 -6.85
CA SER A 172 -8.25 -8.38 -6.95
C SER A 172 -7.61 -8.53 -8.33
N ALA A 173 -8.37 -8.25 -9.40
CA ALA A 173 -7.85 -8.26 -10.77
C ALA A 173 -6.75 -7.21 -10.99
N HIS A 174 -6.87 -6.02 -10.37
CA HIS A 174 -5.84 -4.98 -10.45
C HIS A 174 -4.55 -5.41 -9.74
N LEU A 175 -4.64 -6.03 -8.55
CA LEU A 175 -3.46 -6.58 -7.87
C LEU A 175 -2.80 -7.70 -8.71
N ASP A 176 -3.59 -8.59 -9.29
CA ASP A 176 -3.07 -9.63 -10.19
C ASP A 176 -2.35 -9.04 -11.42
N ALA A 177 -2.92 -8.00 -12.03
CA ALA A 177 -2.34 -7.30 -13.17
C ALA A 177 -1.04 -6.56 -12.81
N ALA A 178 -0.88 -6.10 -11.57
CA ALA A 178 0.37 -5.49 -11.09
C ALA A 178 1.46 -6.53 -10.80
N LEU A 179 1.10 -7.70 -10.23
CA LEU A 179 2.03 -8.76 -9.86
C LEU A 179 2.57 -9.53 -11.07
N THR A 180 1.70 -9.91 -12.01
CA THR A 180 2.03 -10.83 -13.10
C THR A 180 3.22 -10.37 -13.96
N PRO A 181 3.33 -9.09 -14.37
CA PRO A 181 4.49 -8.62 -15.13
C PRO A 181 5.81 -8.70 -14.34
N ILE A 182 5.76 -8.45 -13.03
CA ILE A 182 6.94 -8.46 -12.15
C ILE A 182 7.46 -9.89 -11.99
N GLU A 183 6.56 -10.85 -11.75
CA GLU A 183 6.91 -12.27 -11.68
C GLU A 183 7.50 -12.79 -12.99
N ARG A 184 6.96 -12.38 -14.14
CA ARG A 184 7.51 -12.75 -15.45
C ARG A 184 8.92 -12.20 -15.67
N ALA A 185 9.14 -10.94 -15.29
CA ALA A 185 10.46 -10.30 -15.43
C ALA A 185 11.52 -10.99 -14.56
N THR A 186 11.16 -11.41 -13.35
CA THR A 186 12.08 -12.01 -12.37
C THR A 186 12.34 -13.50 -12.66
N ALA A 187 11.34 -14.24 -13.14
CA ALA A 187 11.53 -15.63 -13.58
C ALA A 187 12.45 -15.74 -14.82
N TYR A 188 12.48 -14.71 -15.67
CA TYR A 188 13.41 -14.65 -16.82
C TYR A 188 14.87 -14.55 -16.36
N SER A 189 15.16 -13.67 -15.39
CA SER A 189 16.51 -13.50 -14.85
C SER A 189 17.08 -14.77 -14.21
N GLN A 190 16.26 -15.49 -13.44
CA GLN A 190 16.68 -16.75 -12.79
C GLN A 190 17.04 -17.86 -13.80
N ARG A 191 16.45 -17.85 -15.00
CA ARG A 191 16.75 -18.82 -16.07
C ARG A 191 18.01 -18.48 -16.87
N VAL A 192 18.38 -17.20 -16.96
CA VAL A 192 19.57 -16.75 -17.67
C VAL A 192 20.83 -16.88 -16.79
N GLY A 193 20.72 -16.72 -15.47
CA GLY A 193 21.84 -16.91 -14.54
C GLY A 193 22.18 -18.36 -14.18
N ALA A 194 21.34 -19.33 -14.57
CA ALA A 194 21.54 -20.76 -14.32
C ALA A 194 22.10 -21.54 -15.53
N ARG A 195 22.55 -20.83 -16.57
CA ARG A 195 23.22 -21.37 -17.77
C ARG A 195 24.65 -20.87 -17.81
#